data_AF-A0A6G3XRV6-F1
#
_entry.id   AF-A0A6G3XRV6-F1
#
_cell.length_a   1.000
_cell.length_b   1.000
_cell.length_c   1.000
_cell.angle_alpha   90.00
_cell.angle_beta   90.00
_cell.angle_gamma   90.00
#
_symmetry.space_group_name_H-M   'P 1'
#
loop_
_entity.id
_entity.type
_entity.pdbx_description
1 polymer ?
#
loop_
_entity_poly.entity_id
_entity_poly.type
_entity_poly.pdbx_seq_one_letter_code
_entity_poly.pdbx_strand_id
1 'polypeptide(L)'
;MRDLGCPDRCVAAAEVLVSGGEVAAEAIVRELADELSPVRWMDAVPVLQRIGDAAFDCLVQGLLDASTATAKDRVGLAFTRLGAGFLDRYVTAMSHTSALVRCQAVVGIRLCEGAVVSTVSDLLPLLGDSDPEVAQQAQDTLAIRGKEIEAGLVPLLQQIRREGPGRQRARALTVLAALGGETVLPAQDVAAIERLVRVKLPDDRPTALWACWNHWIAVPSGDQAGIISILGLTDPRPVTFALGNDIVDSDGHDDEPG
;
A
#
# COMPACT_ATOMS: atom_id res chain seq x y z
N MET A 1 8.46 -32.27 -0.14
CA MET A 1 7.68 -31.14 0.43
C MET A 1 7.89 -31.00 1.93
N ARG A 2 7.57 -31.99 2.77
CA ARG A 2 7.84 -31.91 4.24
C ARG A 2 9.29 -31.65 4.62
N ASP A 3 10.22 -32.14 3.81
CA ASP A 3 11.66 -31.95 4.03
C ASP A 3 12.16 -30.51 3.71
N LEU A 4 11.32 -29.64 3.14
CA LEU A 4 11.68 -28.23 2.90
C LEU A 4 11.90 -27.45 4.21
N GLY A 5 11.19 -27.82 5.28
CA GLY A 5 11.39 -27.25 6.62
C GLY A 5 12.52 -27.90 7.41
N CYS A 6 13.25 -28.87 6.84
CA CYS A 6 14.35 -29.57 7.50
C CYS A 6 15.70 -29.06 6.98
N PRO A 7 16.54 -28.41 7.82
CA PRO A 7 17.80 -27.80 7.37
C PRO A 7 18.74 -28.76 6.63
N ASP A 8 18.80 -30.03 7.05
CA ASP A 8 19.73 -31.02 6.49
C ASP A 8 19.29 -31.59 5.13
N ARG A 9 18.01 -31.40 4.76
CA ARG A 9 17.41 -32.01 3.56
C ARG A 9 16.77 -31.00 2.61
N CYS A 10 16.67 -29.73 3.01
CA CYS A 10 15.94 -28.71 2.26
C CYS A 10 16.54 -28.49 0.86
N VAL A 11 17.87 -28.50 0.71
CA VAL A 11 18.55 -28.27 -0.58
C VAL A 11 18.24 -29.39 -1.58
N ALA A 12 18.46 -30.65 -1.21
CA ALA A 12 18.20 -31.77 -2.10
C ALA A 12 16.69 -31.90 -2.44
N ALA A 13 15.82 -31.65 -1.46
CA ALA A 13 14.38 -31.62 -1.69
C ALA A 13 13.96 -30.49 -2.64
N ALA A 14 14.57 -29.31 -2.52
CA ALA A 14 14.33 -28.18 -3.41
C ALA A 14 14.77 -28.50 -4.86
N GLU A 15 15.95 -29.08 -5.07
CA GLU A 15 16.42 -29.43 -6.43
C GLU A 15 15.49 -30.40 -7.16
N VAL A 16 14.99 -31.42 -6.44
CA VAL A 16 14.03 -32.38 -7.00
C VAL A 16 12.73 -31.69 -7.38
N LEU A 17 12.23 -30.78 -6.53
CA LEU A 17 11.00 -30.03 -6.81
C LEU A 17 11.18 -29.07 -7.99
N VAL A 18 12.30 -28.35 -8.08
CA VAL A 18 12.60 -27.47 -9.22
C VAL A 18 12.66 -28.27 -10.52
N SER A 19 13.30 -29.44 -10.50
CA SER A 19 13.37 -30.33 -11.66
C SER A 19 12.01 -30.89 -12.09
N GLY A 20 11.05 -30.95 -11.16
CA GLY A 20 9.66 -31.36 -11.42
C GLY A 20 8.79 -30.29 -12.08
N GLY A 21 9.27 -29.04 -12.18
CA GLY A 21 8.61 -27.95 -12.90
C GLY A 21 7.17 -27.69 -12.45
N GLU A 22 6.26 -27.56 -13.42
CA GLU A 22 4.83 -27.27 -13.21
C GLU A 22 4.14 -28.26 -12.26
N VAL A 23 4.38 -29.57 -12.43
CA VAL A 23 3.76 -30.61 -11.59
C VAL A 23 4.17 -30.45 -10.12
N ALA A 24 5.41 -30.07 -9.87
CA ALA A 24 5.87 -29.77 -8.53
C ALA A 24 5.25 -28.48 -7.98
N ALA A 25 5.11 -27.44 -8.81
CA ALA A 25 4.42 -26.21 -8.41
C ALA A 25 2.96 -26.45 -8.03
N GLU A 26 2.19 -27.18 -8.84
CA GLU A 26 0.81 -27.55 -8.50
C GLU A 26 0.72 -28.29 -7.16
N ALA A 27 1.64 -29.22 -6.92
CA ALA A 27 1.68 -29.97 -5.66
C ALA A 27 2.00 -29.05 -4.47
N ILE A 28 2.97 -28.15 -4.62
CA ILE A 28 3.32 -27.17 -3.59
C ILE A 28 2.13 -26.25 -3.29
N VAL A 29 1.46 -25.71 -4.32
CA VAL A 29 0.30 -24.82 -4.14
C VAL A 29 -0.85 -25.54 -3.45
N ARG A 30 -1.09 -26.82 -3.79
CA ARG A 30 -2.09 -27.65 -3.11
C ARG A 30 -1.78 -27.82 -1.63
N GLU A 31 -0.52 -28.06 -1.26
CA GLU A 31 -0.10 -28.12 0.14
C GLU A 31 -0.26 -26.77 0.85
N LEU A 32 0.02 -25.65 0.17
CA LEU A 32 -0.18 -24.32 0.75
C LEU A 32 -1.66 -24.00 1.00
N ALA A 33 -2.55 -24.50 0.15
CA ALA A 33 -4.00 -24.36 0.28
C ALA A 33 -4.59 -25.31 1.35
N ASP A 34 -3.93 -26.42 1.67
CA ASP A 34 -4.34 -27.32 2.74
C ASP A 34 -3.99 -26.75 4.11
N GLU A 35 -5.01 -26.33 4.87
CA GLU A 35 -4.88 -25.78 6.22
C GLU A 35 -4.18 -26.72 7.20
N LEU A 36 -4.26 -28.03 6.99
CA LEU A 36 -3.60 -29.03 7.85
C LEU A 36 -2.15 -29.31 7.43
N SER A 37 -1.73 -28.83 6.26
CA SER A 37 -0.37 -29.07 5.79
C SER A 37 0.64 -28.28 6.61
N PRO A 38 1.73 -28.93 7.08
CA PRO A 38 2.81 -28.26 7.79
C PRO A 38 3.70 -27.40 6.87
N VAL A 39 3.49 -27.43 5.55
CA VAL A 39 4.32 -26.70 4.58
C VAL A 39 4.10 -25.20 4.75
N ARG A 40 5.16 -24.48 5.12
CA ARG A 40 5.12 -23.02 5.27
C ARG A 40 5.39 -22.36 3.92
N TRP A 41 4.68 -21.27 3.64
CA TRP A 41 4.89 -20.49 2.43
C TRP A 41 6.34 -19.97 2.32
N MET A 42 6.97 -19.61 3.45
CA MET A 42 8.37 -19.12 3.46
C MET A 42 9.36 -20.15 2.92
N ASP A 43 9.12 -21.43 3.15
CA ASP A 43 10.01 -22.50 2.68
C ASP A 43 9.72 -22.87 1.21
N ALA A 44 8.49 -22.62 0.75
CA ALA A 44 8.03 -22.91 -0.59
C ALA A 44 8.44 -21.84 -1.63
N VAL A 45 8.43 -20.56 -1.23
CA VAL A 45 8.69 -19.43 -2.14
C VAL A 45 10.02 -19.55 -2.89
N PRO A 46 11.17 -19.88 -2.28
CA PRO A 46 12.44 -20.02 -3.00
C PRO A 46 12.40 -21.10 -4.09
N VAL A 47 11.63 -22.17 -3.88
CA VAL A 47 11.45 -23.24 -4.86
C VAL A 47 10.55 -22.75 -6.01
N LEU A 48 9.43 -22.11 -5.67
CA LEU A 48 8.48 -21.56 -6.65
C LEU A 48 9.13 -20.50 -7.55
N GLN A 49 9.96 -19.62 -6.98
CA GLN A 49 10.75 -18.64 -7.73
C GLN A 49 11.65 -19.31 -8.78
N ARG A 50 12.30 -20.43 -8.42
CA ARG A 50 13.18 -21.19 -9.32
C ARG A 50 12.41 -21.99 -10.38
N ILE A 51 11.16 -22.36 -10.11
CA ILE A 51 10.28 -23.00 -11.11
C ILE A 51 9.82 -21.97 -12.16
N GLY A 52 9.67 -20.70 -11.78
CA GLY A 52 9.40 -19.61 -12.72
C GLY A 52 7.92 -19.46 -13.07
N ASP A 53 7.63 -19.16 -14.34
CA ASP A 53 6.28 -18.76 -14.80
C ASP A 53 5.19 -19.79 -14.50
N ALA A 54 5.50 -21.09 -14.62
CA ALA A 54 4.56 -22.16 -14.29
C ALA A 54 4.11 -22.10 -12.82
N ALA A 55 5.01 -21.73 -11.90
CA ALA A 55 4.66 -21.55 -10.50
C ALA A 55 3.78 -20.31 -10.28
N PHE A 56 4.01 -19.23 -11.02
CA PHE A 56 3.14 -18.06 -10.98
C PHE A 56 1.71 -18.42 -11.41
N ASP A 57 1.55 -19.14 -12.53
CA ASP A 57 0.23 -19.58 -13.01
C ASP A 57 -0.45 -20.53 -12.01
N CYS A 58 0.30 -21.47 -11.42
CA CYS A 58 -0.22 -22.35 -10.37
C CYS A 58 -0.71 -21.57 -9.15
N LEU A 59 0.01 -20.53 -8.71
CA LEU A 59 -0.39 -19.70 -7.59
C LEU A 59 -1.64 -18.86 -7.90
N VAL A 60 -1.75 -18.34 -9.12
CA VAL A 60 -2.98 -17.67 -9.58
C VAL A 60 -4.16 -18.64 -9.51
N GLN A 61 -4.01 -19.85 -10.05
CA GLN A 61 -5.07 -20.85 -10.01
C GLN A 61 -5.40 -21.27 -8.57
N GLY A 62 -4.38 -21.43 -7.72
CA GLY A 62 -4.57 -21.70 -6.29
C GLY A 62 -5.36 -20.62 -5.55
N LEU A 63 -5.16 -19.34 -5.89
CA LEU A 63 -5.97 -18.24 -5.34
C LEU A 63 -7.44 -18.34 -5.76
N LEU A 64 -7.71 -18.81 -6.98
CA LEU A 64 -9.07 -19.00 -7.50
C LEU A 64 -9.76 -20.21 -6.87
N ASP A 65 -9.02 -21.28 -6.64
CA ASP A 65 -9.55 -22.54 -6.10
C ASP A 65 -9.67 -22.54 -4.57
N ALA A 66 -8.94 -21.66 -3.87
CA ALA A 66 -8.98 -21.56 -2.41
C ALA A 66 -10.37 -21.17 -1.91
N SER A 67 -10.99 -22.06 -1.12
CA SER A 67 -12.36 -21.90 -0.62
C SER A 67 -12.46 -21.20 0.74
N THR A 68 -11.37 -21.16 1.51
CA THR A 68 -11.32 -20.57 2.86
C THR A 68 -10.43 -19.33 2.91
N ALA A 69 -10.63 -18.49 3.92
CA ALA A 69 -9.78 -17.31 4.16
C ALA A 69 -8.33 -17.73 4.44
N THR A 70 -8.11 -18.74 5.29
CA THR A 70 -6.77 -19.25 5.62
C THR A 70 -6.03 -19.77 4.39
N ALA A 71 -6.70 -20.52 3.51
CA ALA A 71 -6.08 -21.01 2.27
C ALA A 71 -5.71 -19.85 1.34
N LYS A 72 -6.60 -18.87 1.18
CA LYS A 72 -6.34 -17.65 0.38
C LYS A 72 -5.16 -16.87 0.93
N ASP A 73 -5.07 -16.71 2.25
CA ASP A 73 -3.98 -15.98 2.90
C ASP A 73 -2.64 -16.71 2.68
N ARG A 74 -2.59 -18.03 2.87
CA ARG A 74 -1.34 -18.80 2.69
C ARG A 74 -0.85 -18.79 1.25
N VAL A 75 -1.76 -19.00 0.29
CA VAL A 75 -1.43 -18.95 -1.15
C VAL A 75 -1.08 -17.52 -1.56
N GLY A 76 -1.81 -16.51 -1.08
CA GLY A 76 -1.56 -15.09 -1.34
C GLY A 76 -0.21 -14.61 -0.79
N LEU A 77 0.18 -15.06 0.40
CA LEU A 77 1.50 -14.78 0.97
C LEU A 77 2.63 -15.38 0.12
N ALA A 78 2.45 -16.60 -0.41
CA ALA A 78 3.42 -17.16 -1.34
C ALA A 78 3.45 -16.38 -2.67
N PHE A 79 2.27 -16.08 -3.22
CA PHE A 79 2.11 -15.32 -4.46
C PHE A 79 2.81 -13.96 -4.38
N THR A 80 2.51 -13.15 -3.36
CA THR A 80 3.05 -11.79 -3.20
C THR A 80 4.55 -11.73 -2.90
N ARG A 81 5.16 -12.86 -2.51
CA ARG A 81 6.58 -12.94 -2.12
C ARG A 81 7.48 -13.52 -3.21
N LEU A 82 6.98 -13.74 -4.42
CA LEU A 82 7.80 -14.18 -5.56
C LEU A 82 8.88 -13.14 -5.96
N GLY A 83 8.69 -11.87 -5.63
CA GLY A 83 9.70 -10.82 -5.80
C GLY A 83 9.81 -10.24 -7.22
N ALA A 84 10.83 -9.39 -7.41
CA ALA A 84 10.94 -8.50 -8.57
C ALA A 84 11.07 -9.21 -9.92
N GLY A 85 11.52 -10.47 -9.94
CA GLY A 85 11.58 -11.28 -11.17
C GLY A 85 10.22 -11.54 -11.83
N PHE A 86 9.11 -11.26 -11.13
CA PHE A 86 7.75 -11.46 -11.62
C PHE A 86 6.96 -10.15 -11.81
N LEU A 87 7.62 -8.98 -11.83
CA LEU A 87 6.95 -7.68 -11.95
C LEU A 87 6.00 -7.59 -13.15
N ASP A 88 6.45 -7.96 -14.35
CA ASP A 88 5.61 -7.93 -15.56
C ASP A 88 4.38 -8.82 -15.46
N ARG A 89 4.50 -9.92 -14.71
CA ARG A 89 3.41 -10.88 -14.47
C ARG A 89 2.41 -10.31 -13.47
N TYR A 90 2.87 -9.64 -12.42
CA TYR A 90 1.97 -8.90 -11.53
C TYR A 90 1.25 -7.77 -12.27
N VAL A 91 1.96 -6.99 -13.10
CA VAL A 91 1.34 -5.93 -13.91
C VAL A 91 0.24 -6.49 -14.81
N THR A 92 0.49 -7.64 -15.44
CA THR A 92 -0.54 -8.34 -16.22
C THR A 92 -1.72 -8.79 -15.34
N ALA A 93 -1.44 -9.33 -14.16
CA ALA A 93 -2.45 -9.81 -13.21
C ALA A 93 -3.34 -8.70 -12.62
N MET A 94 -2.91 -7.44 -12.65
CA MET A 94 -3.77 -6.29 -12.30
C MET A 94 -4.99 -6.13 -13.21
N SER A 95 -4.98 -6.73 -14.40
CA SER A 95 -6.13 -6.74 -15.32
C SER A 95 -6.99 -8.01 -15.20
N HIS A 96 -6.72 -8.87 -14.21
CA HIS A 96 -7.42 -10.13 -14.05
C HIS A 96 -8.90 -9.94 -13.65
N THR A 97 -9.77 -10.86 -14.08
CA THR A 97 -11.21 -10.78 -13.81
C THR A 97 -11.55 -10.93 -12.32
N SER A 98 -10.82 -11.79 -11.60
CA SER A 98 -10.92 -11.97 -10.14
C SER A 98 -10.31 -10.78 -9.38
N ALA A 99 -11.12 -10.14 -8.54
CA ALA A 99 -10.67 -9.05 -7.66
C ALA A 99 -9.57 -9.50 -6.67
N LEU A 100 -9.63 -10.75 -6.20
CA LEU A 100 -8.59 -11.30 -5.33
C LEU A 100 -7.24 -11.31 -6.02
N VAL A 101 -7.17 -11.76 -7.28
CA VAL A 101 -5.92 -11.80 -8.06
C VAL A 101 -5.40 -10.38 -8.30
N ARG A 102 -6.27 -9.43 -8.68
CA ARG A 102 -5.87 -8.02 -8.84
C ARG A 102 -5.30 -7.45 -7.53
N CYS A 103 -6.00 -7.66 -6.42
CA CYS A 103 -5.59 -7.21 -5.10
C CYS A 103 -4.20 -7.77 -4.72
N GLN A 104 -4.03 -9.09 -4.83
CA GLN A 104 -2.75 -9.74 -4.53
C GLN A 104 -1.63 -9.27 -5.49
N ALA A 105 -1.94 -8.98 -6.76
CA ALA A 105 -0.95 -8.45 -7.70
C ALA A 105 -0.42 -7.08 -7.26
N VAL A 106 -1.31 -6.19 -6.81
CA VAL A 106 -0.92 -4.87 -6.27
C VAL A 106 -0.04 -5.04 -5.02
N VAL A 107 -0.41 -5.94 -4.11
CA VAL A 107 0.41 -6.25 -2.92
C VAL A 107 1.78 -6.80 -3.32
N GLY A 108 1.84 -7.68 -4.33
CA GLY A 108 3.09 -8.21 -4.87
C GLY A 108 4.00 -7.11 -5.40
N ILE A 109 3.47 -6.18 -6.20
CA ILE A 109 4.21 -5.01 -6.71
C ILE A 109 4.75 -4.17 -5.55
N ARG A 110 3.91 -3.88 -4.54
CA ARG A 110 4.32 -3.09 -3.37
C ARG A 110 5.52 -3.69 -2.64
N LEU A 111 5.54 -5.01 -2.49
CA LEU A 111 6.58 -5.75 -1.75
C LEU A 111 7.84 -6.03 -2.58
N CYS A 112 7.84 -5.76 -3.89
CA CYS A 112 9.04 -5.92 -4.69
C CYS A 112 10.04 -4.80 -4.38
N GLU A 113 11.20 -5.20 -3.86
CA GLU A 113 12.38 -4.33 -3.77
C GLU A 113 12.81 -3.92 -5.17
N GLY A 114 13.08 -2.62 -5.36
CA GLY A 114 13.43 -2.09 -6.69
C GLY A 114 12.32 -2.20 -7.72
N ALA A 115 11.04 -2.38 -7.30
CA ALA A 115 9.89 -2.23 -8.20
C ALA A 115 10.08 -0.98 -9.05
N VAL A 116 10.24 -1.19 -10.36
CA VAL A 116 10.67 -0.12 -11.24
C VAL A 116 9.62 0.98 -11.19
N VAL A 117 10.09 2.22 -11.02
CA VAL A 117 9.39 3.50 -11.22
C VAL A 117 8.29 3.44 -12.30
N SER A 118 8.51 2.68 -13.38
CA SER A 118 7.56 2.52 -14.48
C SER A 118 6.26 1.79 -14.08
N THR A 119 6.31 0.77 -13.23
CA THR A 119 5.14 -0.06 -12.87
C THR A 119 4.17 0.62 -11.92
N VAL A 120 4.63 1.60 -11.15
CA VAL A 120 3.79 2.34 -10.20
C VAL A 120 2.70 3.12 -10.94
N SER A 121 2.97 3.65 -12.14
CA SER A 121 1.98 4.36 -12.94
C SER A 121 0.88 3.46 -13.49
N ASP A 122 1.15 2.15 -13.64
CA ASP A 122 0.16 1.16 -14.09
C ASP A 122 -0.94 0.92 -13.04
N LEU A 123 -0.76 1.37 -11.80
CA LEU A 123 -1.77 1.31 -10.73
C LEU A 123 -2.87 2.37 -10.87
N LEU A 124 -2.66 3.43 -11.66
CA LEU A 124 -3.60 4.55 -11.77
C LEU A 124 -5.04 4.15 -12.18
N PRO A 125 -5.25 3.22 -13.12
CA PRO A 125 -6.60 2.73 -13.45
C PRO A 125 -7.30 2.06 -12.26
N LEU A 126 -6.56 1.36 -11.39
CA LEU A 126 -7.12 0.63 -10.26
C LEU A 126 -7.65 1.54 -9.15
N LEU A 127 -7.30 2.83 -9.13
CA LEU A 127 -7.97 3.81 -8.26
C LEU A 127 -9.49 3.88 -8.53
N GLY A 128 -9.93 3.45 -9.71
CA GLY A 128 -11.33 3.38 -10.10
C GLY A 128 -11.93 1.98 -10.03
N ASP A 129 -11.21 0.99 -9.48
CA ASP A 129 -11.67 -0.41 -9.45
C ASP A 129 -13.05 -0.53 -8.78
N SER A 130 -13.86 -1.46 -9.29
CA SER A 130 -15.20 -1.72 -8.76
C SER A 130 -15.15 -2.38 -7.39
N ASP A 131 -14.08 -3.15 -7.13
CA ASP A 131 -13.80 -3.75 -5.84
C ASP A 131 -13.09 -2.74 -4.91
N PRO A 132 -13.65 -2.45 -3.73
CA PRO A 132 -13.12 -1.43 -2.84
C PRO A 132 -11.75 -1.79 -2.25
N GLU A 133 -11.46 -3.08 -2.06
CA GLU A 133 -10.18 -3.55 -1.51
C GLU A 133 -9.07 -3.37 -2.55
N VAL A 134 -9.31 -3.75 -3.81
CA VAL A 134 -8.36 -3.53 -4.91
C VAL A 134 -8.02 -2.04 -5.03
N ALA A 135 -9.04 -1.18 -5.04
CA ALA A 135 -8.85 0.25 -5.18
C ALA A 135 -8.13 0.87 -3.96
N GLN A 136 -8.35 0.33 -2.76
CA GLN A 136 -7.63 0.73 -1.55
C GLN A 136 -6.15 0.33 -1.62
N GLN A 137 -5.86 -0.93 -1.96
CA GLN A 137 -4.47 -1.39 -2.11
C GLN A 137 -3.71 -0.60 -3.18
N ALA A 138 -4.36 -0.23 -4.29
CA ALA A 138 -3.76 0.61 -5.32
C ALA A 138 -3.43 2.01 -4.79
N GLN A 139 -4.36 2.63 -4.05
CA GLN A 139 -4.15 3.92 -3.40
C GLN A 139 -2.97 3.89 -2.42
N ASP A 140 -2.93 2.89 -1.53
CA ASP A 140 -1.90 2.79 -0.51
C ASP A 140 -0.53 2.51 -1.15
N THR A 141 -0.49 1.67 -2.18
CA THR A 141 0.75 1.38 -2.92
C THR A 141 1.27 2.62 -3.65
N LEU A 142 0.38 3.42 -4.27
CA LEU A 142 0.75 4.69 -4.88
C LEU A 142 1.25 5.71 -3.85
N ALA A 143 0.66 5.77 -2.66
CA ALA A 143 1.13 6.65 -1.59
C ALA A 143 2.52 6.23 -1.07
N ILE A 144 2.73 4.93 -0.83
CA ILE A 144 3.98 4.40 -0.28
C ILE A 144 5.12 4.46 -1.31
N ARG A 145 4.86 4.05 -2.56
CA ARG A 145 5.91 3.89 -3.60
C ARG A 145 5.99 5.07 -4.56
N GLY A 146 4.97 5.92 -4.62
CA GLY A 146 4.90 7.03 -5.57
C GLY A 146 5.85 8.18 -5.26
N LYS A 147 6.41 8.25 -4.05
CA LYS A 147 7.33 9.33 -3.63
C LYS A 147 8.59 9.39 -4.48
N GLU A 148 9.12 8.24 -4.88
CA GLU A 148 10.29 8.12 -5.76
C GLU A 148 10.06 8.75 -7.15
N ILE A 149 8.79 8.90 -7.56
CA ILE A 149 8.38 9.30 -8.90
C ILE A 149 7.40 10.48 -8.90
N GLU A 150 7.36 11.21 -7.78
CA GLU A 150 6.35 12.22 -7.48
C GLU A 150 6.18 13.22 -8.63
N ALA A 151 7.29 13.72 -9.19
CA ALA A 151 7.28 14.69 -10.28
C ALA A 151 6.55 14.20 -11.55
N GLY A 152 6.60 12.90 -11.83
CA GLY A 152 5.87 12.29 -12.96
C GLY A 152 4.44 11.90 -12.60
N LEU A 153 4.20 11.50 -11.34
CA LEU A 153 2.93 10.97 -10.89
C LEU A 153 1.89 12.06 -10.56
N VAL A 154 2.34 13.18 -9.97
CA VAL A 154 1.46 14.30 -9.55
C VAL A 154 0.63 14.85 -10.73
N PRO A 155 1.19 15.16 -11.91
CA PRO A 155 0.38 15.66 -13.03
C PRO A 155 -0.72 14.68 -13.47
N LEU A 156 -0.45 13.36 -13.42
CA LEU A 156 -1.42 12.33 -13.78
C LEU A 156 -2.55 12.24 -12.76
N LEU A 157 -2.22 12.28 -11.47
CA LEU A 157 -3.22 12.29 -10.39
C LEU A 157 -4.08 13.56 -10.41
N GLN A 158 -3.50 14.72 -10.70
CA GLN A 158 -4.24 15.97 -10.87
C GLN A 158 -5.21 15.90 -12.07
N GLN A 159 -4.80 15.27 -13.17
CA GLN A 159 -5.68 15.03 -14.31
C GLN A 159 -6.86 14.13 -13.94
N ILE A 160 -6.59 13.00 -13.27
CA ILE A 160 -7.64 12.11 -12.76
C ILE A 160 -8.55 12.85 -11.78
N ARG A 161 -8.01 13.67 -10.88
CA ARG A 161 -8.79 14.47 -9.93
C ARG A 161 -9.76 15.42 -10.62
N ARG A 162 -9.37 16.00 -11.77
CA ARG A 162 -10.22 16.91 -12.56
C ARG A 162 -11.28 16.18 -13.37
N GLU A 163 -10.91 15.12 -14.07
CA GLU A 163 -11.72 14.56 -15.17
C GLU A 163 -12.15 13.11 -14.98
N GLY A 164 -11.57 12.40 -14.00
CA GLY A 164 -11.84 10.99 -13.76
C GLY A 164 -13.24 10.71 -13.19
N PRO A 165 -13.67 9.44 -13.15
CA PRO A 165 -14.90 9.02 -12.47
C PRO A 165 -14.85 9.32 -10.97
N GLY A 166 -16.00 9.60 -10.35
CA GLY A 166 -16.09 10.11 -8.97
C GLY A 166 -15.28 9.34 -7.92
N ARG A 167 -15.28 8.00 -7.96
CA ARG A 167 -14.48 7.14 -7.07
C ARG A 167 -12.97 7.34 -7.28
N GLN A 168 -12.55 7.35 -8.54
CA GLN A 168 -11.16 7.55 -8.92
C GLN A 168 -10.65 8.94 -8.50
N ARG A 169 -11.48 10.00 -8.67
CA ARG A 169 -11.12 11.36 -8.24
C ARG A 169 -10.91 11.48 -6.73
N ALA A 170 -11.71 10.75 -5.95
CA ALA A 170 -11.61 10.79 -4.49
C ALA A 170 -10.30 10.14 -4.04
N ARG A 171 -9.97 8.97 -4.58
CA ARG A 171 -8.70 8.30 -4.26
C ARG A 171 -7.49 9.06 -4.78
N ALA A 172 -7.57 9.66 -5.98
CA ALA A 172 -6.50 10.50 -6.51
C ALA A 172 -6.21 11.71 -5.61
N LEU A 173 -7.24 12.31 -5.00
CA LEU A 173 -7.05 13.37 -3.99
C LEU A 173 -6.28 12.85 -2.78
N THR A 174 -6.63 11.67 -2.27
CA THR A 174 -5.92 11.05 -1.14
C THR A 174 -4.46 10.79 -1.46
N VAL A 175 -4.15 10.25 -2.66
CA VAL A 175 -2.77 10.03 -3.07
C VAL A 175 -2.01 11.34 -3.24
N LEU A 176 -2.63 12.38 -3.83
CA LEU A 176 -1.99 13.70 -3.95
C LEU A 176 -1.62 14.28 -2.57
N ALA A 177 -2.55 14.22 -1.62
CA ALA A 177 -2.30 14.66 -0.25
C ALA A 177 -1.17 13.87 0.42
N ALA A 178 -1.09 12.55 0.21
CA ALA A 178 -0.01 11.72 0.75
C ALA A 178 1.36 12.02 0.12
N LEU A 179 1.40 12.34 -1.19
CA LEU A 179 2.66 12.55 -1.89
C LEU A 179 3.29 13.91 -1.61
N GLY A 180 2.51 14.99 -1.72
CA GLY A 180 3.05 16.36 -1.66
C GLY A 180 2.27 17.30 -0.75
N GLY A 181 1.37 16.75 0.07
CA GLY A 181 0.50 17.55 0.94
C GLY A 181 -0.29 18.58 0.14
N GLU A 182 -0.48 19.75 0.74
CA GLU A 182 -1.22 20.85 0.13
C GLU A 182 -0.56 21.41 -1.14
N THR A 183 0.77 21.31 -1.26
CA THR A 183 1.54 21.96 -2.34
C THR A 183 1.22 21.40 -3.73
N VAL A 184 0.75 20.16 -3.79
CA VAL A 184 0.38 19.47 -5.04
C VAL A 184 -1.14 19.41 -5.25
N LEU A 185 -1.93 19.91 -4.29
CA LEU A 185 -3.39 19.93 -4.41
C LEU A 185 -3.84 21.01 -5.41
N PRO A 186 -4.85 20.70 -6.25
CA PRO A 186 -5.51 21.73 -7.04
C PRO A 186 -6.09 22.84 -6.16
N ALA A 187 -6.01 24.10 -6.63
CA ALA A 187 -6.50 25.26 -5.88
C ALA A 187 -7.97 25.15 -5.42
N GLN A 188 -8.82 24.45 -6.18
CA GLN A 188 -10.21 24.21 -5.78
C GLN A 188 -10.31 23.36 -4.49
N ASP A 189 -9.40 22.39 -4.33
CA ASP A 189 -9.40 21.44 -3.23
C ASP A 189 -8.86 22.13 -1.97
N VAL A 190 -7.80 22.95 -2.12
CA VAL A 190 -7.31 23.86 -1.08
C VAL A 190 -8.42 24.80 -0.60
N ALA A 191 -9.09 25.51 -1.52
CA ALA A 191 -10.19 26.41 -1.18
C ALA A 191 -11.36 25.68 -0.49
N ALA A 192 -11.63 24.42 -0.85
CA ALA A 192 -12.64 23.61 -0.20
C ALA A 192 -12.25 23.25 1.24
N ILE A 193 -10.98 22.93 1.49
CA ILE A 193 -10.44 22.66 2.84
C ILE A 193 -10.50 23.94 3.68
N GLU A 194 -10.02 25.07 3.17
CA GLU A 194 -10.07 26.35 3.89
C GLU A 194 -11.50 26.77 4.24
N ARG A 195 -12.44 26.55 3.33
CA ARG A 195 -13.87 26.79 3.59
C ARG A 195 -14.39 25.85 4.68
N LEU A 196 -14.03 24.57 4.65
CA LEU A 196 -14.43 23.60 5.67
C LEU A 196 -13.89 24.01 7.05
N VAL A 197 -12.61 24.39 7.14
CA VAL A 197 -12.00 24.90 8.36
C VAL A 197 -12.76 26.12 8.87
N ARG A 198 -13.01 27.12 8.01
CA ARG A 198 -13.77 28.34 8.38
C ARG A 198 -15.17 28.04 8.90
N VAL A 199 -15.85 27.05 8.33
CA VAL A 199 -17.20 26.61 8.76
C VAL A 199 -17.15 25.87 10.10
N LYS A 200 -16.09 25.10 10.36
CA LYS A 200 -15.96 24.28 11.57
C LYS A 200 -15.44 25.05 12.78
N LEU A 201 -14.58 26.05 12.57
CA LEU A 201 -13.91 26.80 13.64
C LEU A 201 -14.85 27.36 14.74
N PRO A 202 -16.03 27.94 14.45
CA PRO A 202 -16.89 28.49 15.50
C PRO A 202 -17.36 27.46 16.55
N ASP A 203 -17.60 26.24 16.10
CA ASP A 203 -18.08 25.13 16.95
C ASP A 203 -16.96 24.19 17.37
N ASP A 204 -15.73 24.45 16.92
CA ASP A 204 -14.57 23.65 17.27
C ASP A 204 -14.25 23.82 18.76
N ARG A 205 -13.90 22.71 19.41
CA ARG A 205 -13.63 22.67 20.85
C ARG A 205 -12.28 22.01 21.06
N PRO A 206 -11.48 22.49 22.03
CA PRO A 206 -10.24 21.83 22.40
C PRO A 206 -10.48 20.35 22.69
N THR A 207 -9.77 19.49 21.97
CA THR A 207 -9.72 18.05 22.21
C THR A 207 -8.34 17.69 22.75
N ALA A 208 -8.27 16.60 23.54
CA ALA A 208 -6.99 16.05 23.92
C ALA A 208 -6.22 15.61 22.65
N LEU A 209 -4.91 15.84 22.64
CA LEU A 209 -4.04 15.24 21.62
C LEU A 209 -4.05 13.72 21.80
N TRP A 210 -4.25 12.97 20.71
CA TRP A 210 -4.36 11.51 20.75
C TRP A 210 -3.02 10.78 20.60
N ALA A 211 -1.96 11.49 20.21
CA ALA A 211 -0.64 10.92 20.01
C ALA A 211 0.07 10.65 21.35
N CYS A 212 0.20 9.37 21.73
CA CYS A 212 0.83 8.95 22.98
C CYS A 212 2.37 9.10 23.00
N TRP A 213 2.97 9.58 21.91
CA TRP A 213 4.39 9.90 21.77
C TRP A 213 4.71 11.40 21.74
N ASN A 214 3.70 12.28 21.67
CA ASN A 214 3.92 13.72 21.59
C ASN A 214 3.83 14.42 22.96
N HIS A 215 4.71 15.39 23.16
CA HIS A 215 4.72 16.24 24.36
C HIS A 215 4.26 17.64 23.98
N TRP A 216 3.33 18.21 24.75
CA TRP A 216 2.84 19.56 24.53
C TRP A 216 2.87 20.36 25.83
N ILE A 217 3.03 21.68 25.69
CA ILE A 217 3.01 22.62 26.81
C ILE A 217 1.88 23.63 26.60
N ALA A 218 0.99 23.73 27.58
CA ALA A 218 0.08 24.88 27.66
C ALA A 218 0.88 26.07 28.18
N VAL A 219 1.06 27.10 27.36
CA VAL A 219 1.62 28.37 27.84
C VAL A 219 0.44 29.27 28.23
N PRO A 220 0.25 29.57 29.53
CA PRO A 220 -0.81 30.47 29.98
C PRO A 220 -0.45 31.92 29.61
N SER A 221 -0.60 32.25 28.33
CA SER A 221 -0.55 33.60 27.82
C SER A 221 -1.68 33.79 26.82
N GLY A 222 -2.27 34.98 26.80
CA GLY A 222 -3.17 35.38 25.71
C GLY A 222 -2.42 35.81 24.44
N ASP A 223 -1.08 35.79 24.46
CA ASP A 223 -0.23 36.33 23.39
C ASP A 223 0.31 35.22 22.49
N GLN A 224 -0.59 34.60 21.73
CA GLN A 224 -0.23 33.60 20.73
C GLN A 224 0.78 34.16 19.71
N ALA A 225 0.64 35.43 19.32
CA ALA A 225 1.53 36.08 18.38
C ALA A 225 2.96 36.21 18.95
N GLY A 226 3.09 36.56 20.23
CA GLY A 226 4.36 36.58 20.95
C GLY A 226 5.01 35.21 21.02
N ILE A 227 4.24 34.14 21.29
CA ILE A 227 4.75 32.76 21.29
C ILE A 227 5.26 32.36 19.89
N ILE A 228 4.46 32.61 18.85
CA ILE A 228 4.84 32.33 17.45
C ILE A 228 6.13 33.05 17.08
N SER A 229 6.23 34.33 17.44
CA SER A 229 7.42 35.16 17.21
C SER A 229 8.66 34.63 17.95
N ILE A 230 8.53 34.28 19.23
CA ILE A 230 9.62 33.72 20.05
C ILE A 230 10.13 32.39 19.49
N LEU A 231 9.22 31.56 18.98
CA LEU A 231 9.56 30.27 18.36
C LEU A 231 10.07 30.42 16.92
N GLY A 232 10.11 31.63 16.36
CA GLY A 232 10.52 31.87 14.98
C GLY A 232 9.54 31.32 13.93
N LEU A 233 8.29 31.04 14.32
CA LEU A 233 7.24 30.59 13.43
C LEU A 233 6.64 31.78 12.66
N THR A 234 6.21 31.55 11.42
CA THR A 234 5.63 32.58 10.56
C THR A 234 4.38 32.08 9.87
N ASP A 235 3.48 33.00 9.52
CA ASP A 235 2.24 32.73 8.77
C ASP A 235 1.34 31.63 9.39
N PRO A 236 0.91 31.79 10.66
CA PRO A 236 0.05 30.80 11.29
C PRO A 236 -1.30 30.73 10.57
N ARG A 237 -1.68 29.53 10.16
CA ARG A 237 -3.00 29.27 9.59
C ARG A 237 -3.90 28.63 10.64
N PRO A 238 -5.11 29.17 10.88
CA PRO A 238 -6.04 28.53 11.79
C PRO A 238 -6.50 27.20 11.21
N VAL A 239 -6.50 26.16 12.03
CA VAL A 239 -7.00 24.81 11.72
C VAL A 239 -7.94 24.36 12.84
N THR A 240 -8.75 23.33 12.59
CA THR A 240 -9.54 22.73 13.67
C THR A 240 -8.65 21.87 14.59
N PHE A 241 -9.05 21.66 15.84
CA PHE A 241 -8.36 20.78 16.78
C PHE A 241 -8.27 19.35 16.24
N ALA A 242 -9.32 18.85 15.56
CA ALA A 242 -9.29 17.56 14.91
C ALA A 242 -8.21 17.49 13.81
N LEU A 243 -8.13 18.49 12.93
CA LEU A 243 -7.10 18.55 11.89
C LEU A 243 -5.69 18.72 12.51
N GLY A 244 -5.56 19.52 13.56
CA GLY A 244 -4.32 19.66 14.30
C GLY A 244 -3.86 18.35 14.94
N ASN A 245 -4.78 17.56 15.48
CA ASN A 245 -4.50 16.22 16.00
C ASN A 245 -3.98 15.29 14.90
N ASP A 246 -4.64 15.25 13.74
CA ASP A 246 -4.23 14.39 12.62
C ASP A 246 -2.83 14.76 12.10
N ILE A 247 -2.52 16.06 11.99
CA ILE A 247 -1.18 16.53 11.57
C ILE A 247 -0.12 16.09 12.59
N VAL A 248 -0.37 16.33 13.88
CA VAL A 248 0.57 15.98 14.97
C VAL A 248 0.80 14.47 15.07
N ASP A 249 -0.24 13.67 14.80
CA ASP A 249 -0.17 12.20 14.77
C ASP A 249 0.67 11.72 13.57
N SER A 250 0.39 12.26 12.38
CA SER A 250 1.11 11.93 11.14
C SER A 250 2.59 12.33 11.20
N ASP A 251 2.89 13.57 11.56
CA ASP A 251 4.27 14.07 11.62
C ASP A 251 5.10 13.36 12.70
N GLY A 252 4.46 12.90 13.78
CA GLY A 252 5.13 12.13 14.83
C GLY A 252 5.44 10.68 14.44
N HIS A 253 4.93 10.19 13.30
CA HIS A 253 5.22 8.86 12.76
C HIS A 253 6.33 8.87 11.70
N ASP A 254 6.55 10.00 11.01
CA ASP A 254 7.51 10.14 9.91
C ASP A 254 8.97 10.36 10.39
N ASP A 255 9.38 9.70 11.47
CA ASP A 255 10.80 9.58 11.88
C ASP A 255 11.53 8.56 10.99
N GLU A 256 11.65 8.84 9.69
CA GLU A 256 12.78 8.39 8.89
C GLU A 256 13.58 9.63 8.43
N PRO A 257 14.86 9.77 8.86
CA PRO A 257 15.71 10.82 8.33
C PRO A 257 15.98 10.50 6.86
N GLY A 258 15.61 11.43 5.98
CA GLY A 258 16.08 11.45 4.59
C GLY A 258 17.59 11.58 4.48
#